data_AF-A0A522M990-F1
#
_entry.id   AF-A0A522M990-F1
#
_cell.length_a   1.000
_cell.length_b   1.000
_cell.length_c   1.000
_cell.angle_alpha   90.00
_cell.angle_beta   90.00
_cell.angle_gamma   90.00
#
_symmetry.space_group_name_H-M   'P 1'
#
loop_
_entity.id
_entity.type
_entity.pdbx_description
1 polymer ?
#
loop_
_entity_poly.entity_id
_entity_poly.type
_entity_poly.pdbx_seq_one_letter_code
_entity_poly.pdbx_strand_id
1 'polypeptide(L)'
;AWVTPIGDWGPGRVELLLLPAPDETYDNAVAYWVPDHLPQPGTSLDFAYQIAWQGKQEQHPPNGWVTQTRRGTGFSKLSASALQQTVQYIVDFAGPALDKLPDDAPVHAVVSSNANGHVLESRVSRNPATGGWRLALRVQRVKPSQPIELRAFLQNNHNTVSETWTYIVTP
;
A
#
# COMPACT_ATOMS: atom_id res chain seq x y z
N ALA A 1 -4.81 6.80 13.99
CA ALA A 1 -4.96 8.26 14.13
C ALA A 1 -4.90 8.89 12.75
N TRP A 2 -5.77 9.85 12.45
CA TRP A 2 -5.81 10.56 11.17
C TRP A 2 -5.47 12.04 11.38
N VAL A 3 -4.45 12.53 10.70
CA VAL A 3 -4.04 13.94 10.75
C VAL A 3 -4.69 14.69 9.59
N THR A 4 -5.46 15.73 9.89
CA THR A 4 -6.00 16.65 8.89
C THR A 4 -5.30 18.00 9.05
N PRO A 5 -4.44 18.40 8.09
CA PRO A 5 -3.89 19.75 8.05
C PRO A 5 -5.00 20.80 8.01
N ILE A 6 -4.83 21.88 8.75
CA ILE A 6 -5.66 23.09 8.66
C ILE A 6 -4.80 24.19 8.05
N GLY A 7 -5.28 24.74 6.94
CA GLY A 7 -4.52 25.70 6.13
C GLY A 7 -3.60 25.01 5.13
N ASP A 8 -2.77 25.82 4.49
CA ASP A 8 -1.81 25.35 3.49
C ASP A 8 -0.44 25.17 4.15
N TRP A 9 0.04 23.92 4.18
CA TRP A 9 1.37 23.58 4.70
C TRP A 9 2.49 23.73 3.66
N GLY A 10 2.12 24.08 2.42
CA GLY A 10 3.04 24.20 1.30
C GLY A 10 3.53 22.85 0.79
N PRO A 11 4.54 22.86 -0.11
CA PRO A 11 5.13 21.66 -0.66
C PRO A 11 5.99 20.92 0.38
N GLY A 12 6.02 19.61 0.27
CA GLY A 12 6.68 18.71 1.20
C GLY A 12 6.30 17.27 0.94
N ARG A 13 6.53 16.42 1.95
CA ARG A 13 6.24 14.99 1.87
C ARG A 13 5.85 14.42 3.22
N VAL A 14 5.06 13.36 3.20
CA VAL A 14 4.87 12.48 4.35
C VAL A 14 5.98 11.44 4.34
N GLU A 15 6.71 11.33 5.44
CA GLU A 15 7.71 10.29 5.65
C GLU A 15 7.17 9.22 6.61
N LEU A 16 7.55 7.98 6.34
CA LEU A 16 7.34 6.83 7.22
C LEU A 16 8.71 6.26 7.57
N LEU A 17 9.05 6.29 8.86
CA LEU A 17 10.23 5.65 9.41
C LEU A 17 9.82 4.34 10.07
N LEU A 18 10.42 3.24 9.62
CA LEU A 18 10.27 1.91 10.20
C LEU A 18 11.60 1.49 10.80
N LEU A 19 11.61 1.24 12.10
CA LEU A 19 12.80 0.83 12.85
C LEU A 19 12.75 -0.68 13.13
N PRO A 20 13.88 -1.41 13.05
CA PRO A 20 13.94 -2.76 13.58
C PRO A 20 13.71 -2.72 15.10
N ALA A 21 12.78 -3.52 15.59
CA ALA A 21 12.50 -3.67 17.02
C ALA A 21 12.55 -5.16 17.41
N PRO A 22 13.11 -5.49 18.60
CA PRO A 22 13.23 -6.88 19.05
C PRO A 22 11.91 -7.46 19.54
N ASP A 23 11.00 -6.61 20.03
CA ASP A 23 9.69 -6.98 20.59
C ASP A 23 8.72 -5.79 20.52
N GLU A 24 7.45 -6.03 20.89
CA GLU A 24 6.37 -5.03 20.81
C GLU A 24 6.46 -3.89 21.84
N THR A 25 7.40 -3.92 22.79
CA THR A 25 7.53 -2.86 23.81
C THR A 25 8.20 -1.60 23.29
N TYR A 26 8.83 -1.68 22.10
CA TYR A 26 9.48 -0.55 21.44
C TYR A 26 8.62 -0.02 20.30
N ASP A 27 8.26 1.25 20.36
CA ASP A 27 7.68 1.96 19.22
C ASP A 27 8.64 1.92 18.04
N ASN A 28 8.17 1.40 16.91
CA ASN A 28 9.00 1.09 15.77
C ASN A 28 8.49 1.67 14.44
N ALA A 29 7.43 2.48 14.49
CA ALA A 29 6.84 3.16 13.35
C ALA A 29 6.58 4.63 13.68
N VAL A 30 7.11 5.53 12.85
CA VAL A 30 6.90 6.98 12.98
C VAL A 30 6.44 7.54 11.64
N ALA A 31 5.38 8.34 11.63
CA ALA A 31 4.90 9.04 10.44
C ALA A 31 4.79 10.54 10.71
N TYR A 32 5.32 11.36 9.81
CA TYR A 32 5.33 12.82 9.97
C TYR A 32 5.40 13.53 8.62
N TRP A 33 5.02 14.80 8.60
CA TRP A 33 5.18 15.69 7.45
C TRP A 33 6.51 16.42 7.52
N VAL A 34 7.18 16.56 6.38
CA VAL A 34 8.43 17.33 6.22
C VAL A 34 8.22 18.35 5.10
N PRO A 35 8.39 19.66 5.36
CA PRO A 35 8.35 20.66 4.29
C PRO A 35 9.55 20.49 3.36
N ASP A 36 9.39 20.81 2.08
CA ASP A 36 10.49 20.71 1.10
C ASP A 36 11.63 21.69 1.39
N HIS A 37 11.30 22.82 2.02
CA HIS A 37 12.27 23.83 2.44
C HIS A 37 12.05 24.19 3.90
N LEU A 38 13.10 24.02 4.71
CA LEU A 38 13.12 24.55 6.07
C LEU A 38 13.36 26.06 6.02
N PRO A 39 12.68 26.84 6.88
CA PRO A 39 12.89 28.27 6.92
C PRO A 39 14.22 28.58 7.62
N GLN A 40 14.66 29.83 7.50
CA GLN A 40 15.88 30.29 8.16
C GLN A 40 15.72 30.25 9.68
N PRO A 41 16.81 29.99 10.45
CA PRO A 41 16.77 30.07 11.90
C PRO A 41 16.16 31.39 12.40
N GLY A 42 15.22 31.29 13.35
CA GLY A 42 14.48 32.44 13.88
C GLY A 42 13.20 32.82 13.12
N THR A 43 12.91 32.16 11.99
CA THR A 43 11.63 32.32 11.28
C THR A 43 10.59 31.36 11.87
N SER A 44 9.36 31.84 12.10
CA SER A 44 8.27 30.99 12.60
C SER A 44 7.78 30.01 11.53
N LEU A 45 7.33 28.84 11.99
CA LEU A 45 6.52 27.90 11.21
C LEU A 45 5.20 27.73 11.93
N ASP A 46 4.11 28.10 11.26
CA ASP A 46 2.78 27.99 11.81
C ASP A 46 2.08 26.77 11.19
N PHE A 47 1.83 25.76 12.01
CA PHE A 47 1.08 24.57 11.64
C PHE A 47 -0.18 24.46 12.50
N ALA A 48 -1.33 24.38 11.85
CA ALA A 48 -2.58 23.99 12.49
C ALA A 48 -3.01 22.63 11.93
N TYR A 49 -3.50 21.75 12.79
CA TYR A 49 -4.03 20.44 12.40
C TYR A 49 -5.02 19.90 13.41
N GLN A 50 -5.81 18.93 12.97
CA GLN A 50 -6.63 18.08 13.83
C GLN A 50 -6.12 16.65 13.79
N ILE A 51 -6.18 15.96 14.93
CA ILE A 51 -5.94 14.53 15.03
C ILE A 51 -7.26 13.86 15.40
N ALA A 52 -7.75 12.99 14.52
CA ALA A 52 -8.86 12.10 14.83
C ALA A 52 -8.32 10.74 15.31
N TRP A 53 -8.64 10.37 16.54
CA TRP A 53 -8.40 9.03 17.07
C TRP A 53 -9.59 8.14 16.71
N GLN A 54 -9.40 7.27 15.72
CA GLN A 54 -10.47 6.48 15.13
C GLN A 54 -10.44 5.04 15.67
N GLY A 55 -11.62 4.48 15.88
CA GLY A 55 -11.83 3.06 16.17
C GLY A 55 -12.41 2.38 14.93
N LYS A 56 -13.60 1.78 15.06
CA LYS A 56 -14.26 1.04 13.96
C LYS A 56 -14.73 1.90 12.77
N GLN A 57 -14.78 3.22 12.93
CA GLN A 57 -15.17 4.16 11.87
C GLN A 57 -13.91 4.91 11.41
N GLU A 58 -13.13 4.24 10.58
CA GLU A 58 -11.90 4.78 10.03
C GLU A 58 -12.20 5.69 8.82
N GLN A 59 -11.33 6.68 8.61
CA GLN A 59 -11.37 7.48 7.40
C GLN A 59 -10.82 6.62 6.27
N HIS A 60 -11.60 6.46 5.20
CA HIS A 60 -11.18 5.71 4.02
C HIS A 60 -11.19 6.59 2.76
N PRO A 61 -10.38 6.24 1.75
CA PRO A 61 -10.51 6.82 0.42
C PRO A 61 -11.94 6.68 -0.12
N PRO A 62 -12.44 7.64 -0.93
CA PRO A 62 -13.82 7.61 -1.42
C PRO A 62 -14.10 6.47 -2.42
N ASN A 63 -13.06 5.87 -3.01
CA ASN A 63 -13.18 4.81 -4.00
C ASN A 63 -13.19 3.42 -3.34
N GLY A 64 -12.15 2.63 -3.53
CA GLY A 64 -11.90 1.38 -2.82
C GLY A 64 -10.57 1.44 -2.09
N TRP A 65 -10.40 0.61 -1.07
CA TRP A 65 -9.19 0.52 -0.27
C TRP A 65 -8.81 -0.93 -0.01
N VAL A 66 -7.57 -1.15 0.39
CA VAL A 66 -7.07 -2.46 0.81
C VAL A 66 -7.62 -2.79 2.18
N THR A 67 -8.31 -3.92 2.30
CA THR A 67 -8.81 -4.44 3.58
C THR A 67 -7.80 -5.35 4.25
N GLN A 68 -6.95 -6.03 3.48
CA GLN A 68 -5.86 -6.84 4.00
C GLN A 68 -4.81 -7.14 2.93
N THR A 69 -3.58 -7.34 3.40
CA THR A 69 -2.46 -7.86 2.60
C THR A 69 -1.94 -9.14 3.25
N ARG A 70 -1.86 -10.23 2.50
CA ARG A 70 -1.31 -11.51 2.95
C ARG A 70 -0.10 -11.86 2.11
N ARG A 71 1.02 -12.13 2.76
CA ARG A 71 2.26 -12.60 2.12
C ARG A 71 2.35 -14.12 2.23
N GLY A 72 2.80 -14.77 1.17
CA GLY A 72 3.04 -16.21 1.16
C GLY A 72 3.88 -16.67 -0.03
N THR A 73 3.94 -17.99 -0.20
CA THR A 73 4.69 -18.65 -1.28
C THR A 73 3.80 -19.27 -2.36
N GLY A 74 2.47 -19.16 -2.20
CA GLY A 74 1.49 -19.74 -3.10
C GLY A 74 1.27 -21.24 -2.92
N PHE A 75 0.47 -21.83 -3.81
CA PHE A 75 0.19 -23.28 -3.83
C PHE A 75 1.18 -24.07 -4.70
N SER A 76 1.97 -23.38 -5.52
CA SER A 76 2.92 -24.01 -6.44
C SER A 76 4.07 -24.68 -5.65
N LYS A 77 4.35 -25.96 -5.92
CA LYS A 77 5.60 -26.62 -5.48
C LYS A 77 6.78 -26.01 -6.23
N LEU A 78 7.18 -24.83 -5.83
CA LEU A 78 8.38 -24.16 -6.32
C LEU A 78 9.62 -24.86 -5.75
N SER A 79 10.72 -24.85 -6.49
CA SER A 79 12.02 -25.29 -5.96
C SER A 79 12.42 -24.40 -4.78
N ALA A 80 13.29 -24.90 -3.89
CA ALA A 80 13.83 -24.11 -2.79
C ALA A 80 14.47 -22.80 -3.28
N SER A 81 15.17 -22.84 -4.43
CA SER A 81 15.76 -21.65 -5.06
C SER A 81 14.71 -20.64 -5.53
N ALA A 82 13.62 -21.10 -6.13
CA ALA A 82 12.53 -20.23 -6.57
C ALA A 82 11.76 -19.62 -5.37
N LEU A 83 11.60 -20.37 -4.28
CA LEU A 83 10.99 -19.86 -3.04
C LEU A 83 11.84 -18.78 -2.37
N GLN A 84 13.16 -18.82 -2.52
CA GLN A 84 14.07 -17.78 -2.01
C GLN A 84 14.01 -16.48 -2.82
N GLN A 85 13.61 -16.54 -4.09
CA GLN A 85 13.61 -15.40 -5.01
C GLN A 85 12.23 -14.84 -5.32
N THR A 86 11.17 -15.57 -5.01
CA THR A 86 9.79 -15.16 -5.34
C THR A 86 8.97 -14.93 -4.09
N VAL A 87 8.11 -13.92 -4.15
CA VAL A 87 7.13 -13.63 -3.12
C VAL A 87 5.76 -13.49 -3.76
N GLN A 88 4.75 -14.04 -3.10
CA GLN A 88 3.36 -13.88 -3.49
C GLN A 88 2.60 -13.03 -2.48
N TYR A 89 1.78 -12.13 -2.99
CA TYR A 89 0.83 -11.32 -2.23
C TYR A 89 -0.59 -11.63 -2.66
N ILE A 90 -1.47 -11.73 -1.68
CA ILE A 90 -2.91 -11.65 -1.85
C ILE A 90 -3.36 -10.34 -1.21
N VAL A 91 -3.86 -9.43 -2.03
CA VAL A 91 -4.32 -8.10 -1.61
C VAL A 91 -5.82 -8.03 -1.87
N ASP A 92 -6.61 -7.89 -0.81
CA ASP A 92 -8.06 -7.77 -0.91
C ASP A 92 -8.48 -6.31 -0.83
N PHE A 93 -9.37 -5.92 -1.73
CA PHE A 93 -9.92 -4.58 -1.85
C PHE A 93 -11.43 -4.61 -1.65
N ALA A 94 -11.95 -3.55 -1.03
CA ALA A 94 -13.38 -3.29 -0.89
C ALA A 94 -13.65 -1.79 -0.94
N GLY A 95 -14.92 -1.39 -0.99
CA GLY A 95 -15.33 0.00 -0.83
C GLY A 95 -16.31 0.48 -1.90
N PRO A 96 -16.89 1.67 -1.74
CA PRO A 96 -18.06 2.12 -2.48
C PRO A 96 -17.95 2.05 -4.00
N ALA A 97 -16.76 2.30 -4.58
CA ALA A 97 -16.56 2.20 -6.03
C ALA A 97 -16.55 0.76 -6.54
N LEU A 98 -16.00 -0.17 -5.75
CA LEU A 98 -15.88 -1.59 -6.08
C LEU A 98 -17.19 -2.35 -5.81
N ASP A 99 -17.90 -2.00 -4.75
CA ASP A 99 -19.15 -2.67 -4.34
C ASP A 99 -20.28 -2.47 -5.34
N LYS A 100 -20.23 -1.38 -6.12
CA LYS A 100 -21.18 -1.06 -7.19
C LYS A 100 -20.92 -1.81 -8.50
N LEU A 101 -19.80 -2.50 -8.61
CA LEU A 101 -19.44 -3.23 -9.83
C LEU A 101 -20.15 -4.60 -9.87
N PRO A 102 -20.66 -5.00 -11.05
CA PRO A 102 -21.15 -6.36 -11.24
C PRO A 102 -20.00 -7.37 -11.12
N ASP A 103 -20.33 -8.63 -10.83
CA ASP A 103 -19.35 -9.71 -10.62
C ASP A 103 -18.45 -9.97 -11.82
N ASP A 104 -18.95 -9.71 -13.02
CA ASP A 104 -18.26 -9.87 -14.31
C ASP A 104 -17.60 -8.58 -14.81
N ALA A 105 -17.54 -7.52 -13.99
CA ALA A 105 -16.87 -6.29 -14.36
C ALA A 105 -15.40 -6.56 -14.74
N PRO A 106 -14.89 -5.94 -15.81
CA PRO A 106 -13.52 -6.15 -16.27
C PRO A 106 -12.53 -5.37 -15.40
N VAL A 107 -12.37 -5.79 -14.14
CA VAL A 107 -11.44 -5.18 -13.20
C VAL A 107 -10.06 -5.79 -13.37
N HIS A 108 -9.06 -4.95 -13.58
CA HIS A 108 -7.65 -5.34 -13.65
C HIS A 108 -6.80 -4.50 -12.71
N ALA A 109 -5.61 -5.00 -12.37
CA ALA A 109 -4.65 -4.28 -11.56
C ALA A 109 -3.58 -3.64 -12.45
N VAL A 110 -3.33 -2.36 -12.23
CA VAL A 110 -2.13 -1.68 -12.73
C VAL A 110 -1.05 -1.85 -11.68
N VAL A 111 0.03 -2.56 -12.03
CA VAL A 111 1.12 -2.89 -11.11
C VAL A 111 2.43 -2.31 -11.62
N SER A 112 3.18 -1.69 -10.72
CA SER A 112 4.55 -1.22 -11.00
C SER A 112 5.49 -1.65 -9.89
N SER A 113 6.77 -1.80 -10.26
CA SER A 113 7.85 -2.10 -9.33
C SER A 113 9.05 -1.21 -9.63
N ASN A 114 9.94 -1.00 -8.65
CA ASN A 114 11.30 -0.57 -8.94
C ASN A 114 12.07 -1.66 -9.76
N ALA A 115 13.25 -1.32 -10.25
CA ALA A 115 14.06 -2.19 -11.13
C ALA A 115 14.48 -3.53 -10.51
N ASN A 116 14.32 -3.71 -9.19
CA ASN A 116 14.70 -4.93 -8.49
C ASN A 116 13.56 -5.97 -8.36
N GLY A 117 12.34 -5.60 -8.74
CA GLY A 117 11.18 -6.50 -8.76
C GLY A 117 10.65 -6.73 -10.17
N HIS A 118 10.55 -8.00 -10.55
CA HIS A 118 9.93 -8.41 -11.81
C HIS A 118 8.56 -9.04 -11.53
N VAL A 119 7.49 -8.43 -12.04
CA VAL A 119 6.12 -8.94 -11.87
C VAL A 119 5.94 -10.18 -12.75
N LEU A 120 5.75 -11.33 -12.12
CA LEU A 120 5.51 -12.60 -12.80
C LEU A 120 4.03 -12.88 -13.03
N GLU A 121 3.18 -12.39 -12.13
CA GLU A 121 1.75 -12.64 -12.15
C GLU A 121 1.01 -11.47 -11.54
N SER A 122 -0.06 -11.01 -12.19
CA SER A 122 -1.03 -10.07 -11.66
C SER A 122 -2.41 -10.52 -12.13
N ARG A 123 -3.19 -11.09 -11.23
CA ARG A 123 -4.55 -11.55 -11.52
C ARG A 123 -5.52 -10.96 -10.52
N VAL A 124 -6.55 -10.32 -11.04
CA VAL A 124 -7.68 -9.81 -10.25
C VAL A 124 -8.87 -10.75 -10.41
N SER A 125 -9.55 -11.04 -9.32
CA SER A 125 -10.80 -11.80 -9.33
C SER A 125 -11.75 -11.32 -8.25
N ARG A 126 -13.05 -11.51 -8.45
CA ARG A 126 -14.04 -11.30 -7.38
C ARG A 126 -13.77 -12.28 -6.22
N ASN A 127 -13.96 -11.81 -4.99
CA ASN A 127 -13.87 -12.63 -3.78
C ASN A 127 -15.29 -12.90 -3.25
N PRO A 128 -15.88 -14.08 -3.49
CA PRO A 128 -17.27 -14.35 -3.11
C PRO A 128 -17.48 -14.40 -1.59
N ALA A 129 -16.43 -14.64 -0.81
CA ALA A 129 -16.54 -14.72 0.65
C ALA A 129 -16.70 -13.33 1.30
N THR A 130 -16.13 -12.29 0.69
CA THR A 130 -16.19 -10.92 1.21
C THR A 130 -17.05 -9.99 0.36
N GLY A 131 -17.40 -10.40 -0.87
CA GLY A 131 -18.02 -9.54 -1.87
C GLY A 131 -17.05 -8.52 -2.50
N GLY A 132 -15.78 -8.47 -2.06
CA GLY A 132 -14.77 -7.55 -2.59
C GLY A 132 -14.02 -8.09 -3.81
N TRP A 133 -12.89 -7.46 -4.13
CA TRP A 133 -12.00 -7.84 -5.22
C TRP A 133 -10.63 -8.25 -4.68
N ARG A 134 -10.01 -9.27 -5.28
CA ARG A 134 -8.74 -9.83 -4.84
C ARG A 134 -7.70 -9.72 -5.94
N LEU A 135 -6.56 -9.11 -5.64
CA LEU A 135 -5.35 -9.18 -6.44
C LEU A 135 -4.45 -10.31 -5.92
N ALA A 136 -4.15 -11.28 -6.78
CA ALA A 136 -3.03 -12.19 -6.62
C ALA A 136 -1.83 -11.65 -7.41
N LEU A 137 -0.77 -11.29 -6.69
CA LEU A 137 0.45 -10.70 -7.24
C LEU A 137 1.64 -11.60 -6.93
N ARG A 138 2.46 -11.93 -7.94
CA ARG A 138 3.73 -12.62 -7.77
C ARG A 138 4.87 -11.78 -8.31
N VAL A 139 5.92 -11.62 -7.51
CA VAL A 139 7.09 -10.84 -7.87
C VAL A 139 8.35 -11.65 -7.64
N GLN A 140 9.27 -11.60 -8.59
CA GLN A 140 10.62 -12.14 -8.47
C GLN A 140 11.60 -11.02 -8.12
N ARG A 141 12.46 -11.27 -7.14
CA ARG A 141 13.58 -10.41 -6.79
C ARG A 141 14.77 -10.67 -7.72
N VAL A 142 15.38 -9.60 -8.22
CA VAL A 142 16.59 -9.68 -9.05
C VAL A 142 17.85 -9.74 -8.18
N LYS A 143 18.00 -8.83 -7.20
CA LYS A 143 19.15 -8.72 -6.30
C LYS A 143 18.71 -8.90 -4.84
N PRO A 144 19.17 -9.96 -4.15
CA PRO A 144 18.77 -10.25 -2.77
C PRO A 144 18.98 -9.11 -1.77
N SER A 145 20.09 -8.36 -1.91
CA SER A 145 20.48 -7.30 -0.98
C SER A 145 19.78 -5.96 -1.17
N GLN A 146 18.87 -5.85 -2.14
CA GLN A 146 18.15 -4.61 -2.44
C GLN A 146 16.66 -4.76 -2.15
N PRO A 147 15.97 -3.69 -1.72
CA PRO A 147 14.53 -3.73 -1.53
C PRO A 147 13.80 -3.81 -2.87
N ILE A 148 12.55 -4.25 -2.82
CA ILE A 148 11.58 -4.08 -3.91
C ILE A 148 10.52 -3.10 -3.44
N GLU A 149 10.26 -2.07 -4.23
CA GLU A 149 9.13 -1.15 -4.03
C GLU A 149 8.02 -1.53 -4.99
N LEU A 150 6.86 -1.89 -4.47
CA LEU A 150 5.69 -2.32 -5.23
C LEU A 150 4.58 -1.29 -5.10
N ARG A 151 3.90 -1.03 -6.21
CA ARG A 151 2.65 -0.26 -6.23
C ARG A 151 1.61 -0.99 -7.06
N ALA A 152 0.38 -1.04 -6.58
CA ALA A 152 -0.75 -1.58 -7.33
C ALA A 152 -2.04 -0.81 -7.03
N PHE A 153 -2.87 -0.61 -8.05
CA PHE A 153 -4.24 -0.13 -7.88
C PHE A 153 -5.16 -0.84 -8.88
N LEU A 154 -6.46 -0.87 -8.56
CA LEU A 154 -7.48 -1.47 -9.41
C LEU A 154 -8.08 -0.44 -10.36
N GLN A 155 -8.30 -0.87 -11.59
CA GLN A 155 -9.07 -0.15 -12.59
C GLN A 155 -10.24 -0.98 -13.07
N ASN A 156 -11.34 -0.30 -13.38
CA ASN A 156 -12.40 -0.84 -14.22
C ASN A 156 -12.42 -0.04 -15.52
N ASN A 157 -12.13 -0.68 -16.64
CA ASN A 157 -11.83 -0.01 -17.91
C ASN A 157 -10.71 1.03 -17.72
N HIS A 158 -11.02 2.32 -17.87
CA HIS A 158 -10.06 3.42 -17.72
C HIS A 158 -10.16 4.15 -16.37
N ASN A 159 -11.11 3.76 -15.52
CA ASN A 159 -11.38 4.44 -14.25
C ASN A 159 -10.63 3.75 -13.11
N THR A 160 -9.84 4.51 -12.35
CA THR A 160 -9.24 4.03 -11.10
C THR A 160 -10.33 3.87 -10.04
N VAL A 161 -10.46 2.65 -9.51
CA VAL A 161 -11.53 2.26 -8.57
C VAL A 161 -11.00 1.91 -7.17
N SER A 162 -9.71 2.06 -6.92
CA SER A 162 -9.11 1.91 -5.59
C SER A 162 -8.03 2.96 -5.30
N GLU A 163 -7.59 3.03 -4.06
CA GLU A 163 -6.31 3.60 -3.69
C GLU A 163 -5.14 2.84 -4.33
N THR A 164 -3.94 3.40 -4.20
CA THR A 164 -2.71 2.71 -4.56
C THR A 164 -2.13 1.99 -3.35
N TRP A 165 -2.23 0.66 -3.34
CA TRP A 165 -1.46 -0.20 -2.45
C TRP A 165 0.03 0.01 -2.72
N THR A 166 0.77 0.48 -1.72
CA THR A 166 2.23 0.70 -1.78
C THR A 166 2.90 -0.18 -0.74
N TYR A 167 3.89 -0.97 -1.15
CA TYR A 167 4.51 -1.97 -0.28
C TYR A 167 6.01 -2.10 -0.54
N ILE A 168 6.79 -2.24 0.52
CA ILE A 168 8.24 -2.45 0.43
C ILE A 168 8.58 -3.87 0.89
N VAL A 169 9.26 -4.63 0.02
CA VAL A 169 9.87 -5.90 0.38
C VAL A 169 11.32 -5.63 0.77
N THR A 170 11.60 -5.61 2.07
CA THR A 170 12.94 -5.36 2.60
C THR A 170 13.94 -6.44 2.15
N PRO A 171 15.24 -6.13 2.05
CA PRO A 171 16.29 -7.11 1.79
C PRO A 171 16.16 -8.38 2.64
#